data_AF-A0A1N7MC64-F1
#
_entry.id   AF-A0A1N7MC64-F1
#
_cell.length_a   1.000
_cell.length_b   1.000
_cell.length_c   1.000
_cell.angle_alpha   90.00
_cell.angle_beta   90.00
_cell.angle_gamma   90.00
#
_symmetry.space_group_name_H-M   'P 1'
#
loop_
_entity.id
_entity.type
_entity.pdbx_description
1 polymer ?
#
loop_
_entity_poly.entity_id
_entity_poly.type
_entity_poly.pdbx_seq_one_letter_code
_entity_poly.pdbx_strand_id
1 'polypeptide(L)'
;MFTVPLDKLPHMATRTALDTVYLVNDTGKDVSLEIIIGAIGQTASSSIELDDQVLIADQKGSLPEMKVGINQLLSNKELRVISTVTDTSQDSNYTEMILRLRGGVVFREYVLSKTVDENGESVPYLCIIKFYKA
;
A
#
# COMPACT_ATOMS: atom_id res chain seq x y z
N MET A 1 34.64 0.45 13.73
CA MET A 1 33.24 0.81 13.40
C MET A 1 33.20 0.99 11.90
N PHE A 2 32.57 0.08 11.15
CA PHE A 2 32.51 0.15 9.68
C PHE A 2 31.26 0.92 9.28
N THR A 3 31.43 2.12 8.71
CA THR A 3 30.33 2.84 8.06
C THR A 3 30.22 2.31 6.63
N VAL A 4 29.05 1.76 6.29
CA VAL A 4 28.74 1.42 4.89
C VAL A 4 28.45 2.73 4.16
N PRO A 5 29.14 3.02 3.04
CA PRO A 5 28.85 4.18 2.21
C PRO A 5 27.37 4.19 1.77
N LEU A 6 26.71 5.35 1.80
CA LEU A 6 25.28 5.50 1.50
C LEU A 6 24.92 5.00 0.08
N ASP A 7 25.86 5.13 -0.86
CA ASP A 7 25.80 4.65 -2.24
C ASP A 7 25.92 3.12 -2.39
N LYS A 8 26.27 2.41 -1.30
CA LYS A 8 26.39 0.95 -1.25
C LYS A 8 25.30 0.27 -0.43
N LEU A 9 24.36 1.04 0.12
CA LEU A 9 23.11 0.47 0.57
C LEU A 9 22.38 -0.10 -0.67
N PRO A 10 21.75 -1.28 -0.58
CA PRO A 10 20.94 -1.76 -1.68
C PRO A 10 19.93 -0.67 -2.03
N HIS A 11 20.01 -0.13 -3.25
CA HIS A 11 18.93 0.71 -3.78
C HIS A 11 17.68 -0.16 -3.76
N MET A 12 16.82 0.04 -2.76
CA MET A 12 15.49 -0.54 -2.75
C MET A 12 14.85 -0.16 -4.07
N ALA A 13 14.36 -1.15 -4.81
CA ALA A 13 13.79 -0.91 -6.12
C ALA A 13 12.67 0.13 -5.99
N THR A 14 12.82 1.27 -6.69
CA THR A 14 11.81 2.31 -6.67
C THR A 14 10.55 1.78 -7.31
N ARG A 15 9.48 1.72 -6.53
CA ARG A 15 8.18 1.22 -6.96
C ARG A 15 7.10 2.00 -6.24
N THR A 16 6.49 2.92 -6.95
CA THR A 16 5.34 3.71 -6.46
C THR A 16 4.01 3.26 -7.06
N ALA A 17 4.05 2.31 -8.02
CA ALA A 17 2.87 1.75 -8.65
C ALA A 17 2.79 0.22 -8.49
N LEU A 18 1.56 -0.26 -8.27
CA LEU A 18 1.19 -1.67 -8.23
C LEU A 18 -0.05 -1.87 -9.11
N ASP A 19 0.04 -2.78 -10.08
CA ASP A 19 -1.12 -3.36 -10.77
C ASP A 19 -1.01 -4.88 -10.58
N THR A 20 -2.01 -5.49 -9.95
CA THR A 20 -1.96 -6.91 -9.57
C THR A 20 -3.35 -7.54 -9.54
N VAL A 21 -3.37 -8.87 -9.56
CA VAL A 21 -4.55 -9.69 -9.30
C VAL A 21 -4.49 -10.24 -7.87
N TYR A 22 -5.63 -10.23 -7.18
CA TYR A 22 -5.83 -10.92 -5.92
C TYR A 22 -6.92 -11.99 -6.05
N LEU A 23 -6.61 -13.21 -5.62
CA LEU A 23 -7.50 -14.34 -5.80
C LEU A 23 -8.52 -14.43 -4.67
N VAL A 24 -9.80 -14.51 -5.04
CA VAL A 24 -10.95 -14.71 -4.15
C VAL A 24 -11.66 -16.03 -4.47
N ASN A 25 -12.52 -16.49 -3.58
CA ASN A 25 -13.26 -17.75 -3.70
C ASN A 25 -14.74 -17.58 -3.31
N ASP A 26 -15.53 -18.66 -3.36
CA ASP A 26 -16.98 -18.64 -3.06
C ASP A 26 -17.30 -18.71 -1.57
N THR A 27 -16.45 -18.18 -0.70
CA THR A 27 -16.73 -18.16 0.74
C THR A 27 -17.44 -16.87 1.16
N GLY A 28 -18.20 -16.98 2.25
CA GLY A 28 -18.76 -15.82 2.96
C GLY A 28 -17.75 -15.09 3.86
N LYS A 29 -16.44 -15.37 3.72
CA LYS A 29 -15.39 -14.73 4.51
C LYS A 29 -15.09 -13.34 4.00
N ASP A 30 -14.74 -12.46 4.92
CA ASP A 30 -14.33 -11.10 4.60
C ASP A 30 -12.94 -11.09 3.97
N VAL A 31 -12.76 -10.22 2.97
CA VAL A 31 -11.46 -9.79 2.47
C VAL A 31 -11.16 -8.44 3.09
N SER A 32 -9.96 -8.30 3.63
CA SER A 32 -9.53 -7.09 4.31
C SER A 32 -8.24 -6.53 3.74
N LEU A 33 -8.10 -5.22 3.86
CA LEU A 33 -6.96 -4.41 3.48
C LEU A 33 -6.36 -3.76 4.73
N GLU A 34 -5.05 -3.81 4.83
CA GLU A 34 -4.25 -3.04 5.79
C GLU A 34 -3.19 -2.26 5.01
N ILE A 35 -2.99 -1.00 5.36
CA ILE A 35 -1.93 -0.15 4.79
C ILE A 35 -1.02 0.30 5.92
N ILE A 36 0.26 0.01 5.81
CA ILE A 36 1.28 0.46 6.76
C ILE A 36 2.14 1.48 6.04
N ILE A 37 2.16 2.69 6.57
CA ILE A 37 3.11 3.72 6.17
C ILE A 37 4.38 3.47 6.97
N GLY A 38 5.52 3.42 6.26
CA GLY A 38 6.76 2.86 6.76
C GLY A 38 7.45 3.67 7.86
N ALA A 39 8.72 4.04 7.61
CA ALA A 39 9.67 4.46 8.64
C ALA A 39 9.20 5.65 9.51
N ILE A 40 9.83 5.75 10.69
CA ILE A 40 9.64 6.88 11.61
C ILE A 40 9.85 8.20 10.85
N GLY A 41 8.96 9.16 11.05
CA GLY A 41 9.04 10.47 10.40
C GLY A 41 8.32 10.54 9.06
N GLN A 42 7.49 9.57 8.69
CA GLN A 42 6.62 9.68 7.52
C GLN A 42 5.18 10.07 7.91
N THR A 43 4.56 10.89 7.08
CA THR A 43 3.11 11.15 7.14
C THR A 43 2.45 10.69 5.84
N ALA A 44 1.15 10.39 5.88
CA ALA A 44 0.44 10.04 4.67
C ALA A 44 -1.03 10.47 4.70
N SER A 45 -1.60 10.57 3.51
CA SER A 45 -3.04 10.68 3.25
C SER A 45 -3.40 9.68 2.17
N SER A 46 -4.43 8.86 2.42
CA SER A 46 -4.85 7.78 1.52
C SER A 46 -6.34 7.82 1.21
N SER A 47 -6.70 7.58 -0.06
CA SER A 47 -8.06 7.30 -0.52
C SER A 47 -8.17 5.87 -1.07
N ILE A 48 -9.32 5.26 -0.87
CA ILE A 48 -9.59 3.86 -1.21
C ILE A 48 -10.98 3.74 -1.82
N GLU A 49 -11.05 3.12 -2.99
CA GLU A 49 -12.26 2.98 -3.79
C GLU A 49 -12.40 1.53 -4.27
N LEU A 50 -13.64 1.01 -4.30
CA LEU A 50 -13.99 -0.29 -4.85
C LEU A 50 -15.06 -0.09 -5.93
N ASP A 51 -14.75 -0.40 -7.20
CA ASP A 51 -15.64 -0.11 -8.35
C ASP A 51 -16.22 1.32 -8.30
N ASP A 52 -15.35 2.33 -8.15
CA ASP A 52 -15.72 3.75 -8.02
C ASP A 52 -16.52 4.12 -6.75
N GLN A 53 -16.86 3.16 -5.89
CA GLN A 53 -17.42 3.44 -4.56
C GLN A 53 -16.30 3.81 -3.60
N VAL A 54 -16.29 5.06 -3.13
CA VAL A 54 -15.38 5.51 -2.07
C VAL A 54 -15.65 4.72 -0.79
N LEU A 55 -14.67 3.95 -0.35
CA LEU A 55 -14.66 3.28 0.94
C LEU A 55 -14.04 4.20 2.00
N ILE A 56 -12.95 4.88 1.64
CA ILE A 56 -12.29 5.90 2.46
C ILE A 56 -11.86 7.05 1.56
N ALA A 57 -12.15 8.29 1.99
CA ALA A 57 -11.76 9.49 1.25
C ALA A 57 -10.42 10.10 1.71
N ASP A 58 -10.09 9.99 3.00
CA ASP A 58 -8.86 10.60 3.55
C ASP A 58 -8.43 9.92 4.87
N GLN A 59 -7.75 8.78 4.78
CA GLN A 59 -7.07 8.17 5.93
C GLN A 59 -5.72 8.83 6.16
N LYS A 60 -5.49 9.34 7.37
CA LYS A 60 -4.18 9.84 7.79
C LYS A 60 -3.29 8.73 8.33
N GLY A 61 -2.05 8.70 7.87
CA GLY A 61 -1.07 7.67 8.25
C GLY A 61 -1.49 6.27 7.82
N SER A 62 -1.14 5.28 8.64
CA SER A 62 -1.49 3.88 8.40
C SER A 62 -3.00 3.64 8.50
N LEU A 63 -3.49 2.69 7.69
CA LEU A 63 -4.84 2.15 7.78
C LEU A 63 -4.80 0.83 8.54
N PRO A 64 -5.40 0.73 9.75
CA PRO A 64 -5.59 -0.57 10.40
C PRO A 64 -6.48 -1.47 9.53
N GLU A 65 -6.45 -2.77 9.78
CA GLU A 65 -7.21 -3.73 8.98
C GLU A 65 -8.68 -3.32 8.80
N MET A 66 -9.07 -3.11 7.54
CA MET A 66 -10.40 -2.69 7.13
C MET A 66 -11.01 -3.71 6.17
N LYS A 67 -12.27 -4.06 6.38
CA LYS A 67 -13.03 -4.88 5.44
C LYS A 67 -13.22 -4.15 4.11
N VAL A 68 -12.81 -4.81 3.02
CA VAL A 68 -13.06 -4.37 1.63
C VAL A 68 -14.38 -4.95 1.12
N GLY A 69 -14.66 -6.21 1.44
CA GLY A 69 -15.87 -6.89 0.98
C GLY A 69 -15.91 -8.34 1.41
N ILE A 70 -16.87 -9.10 0.87
CA ILE A 70 -17.04 -10.53 1.10
C ILE A 70 -16.48 -11.27 -0.11
N ASN A 71 -15.71 -12.34 0.10
CA ASN A 71 -15.02 -13.12 -0.94
C ASN A 71 -15.87 -13.38 -2.19
N GLN A 72 -17.03 -14.02 -2.00
CA GLN A 72 -17.93 -14.40 -3.09
C GLN A 72 -18.54 -13.20 -3.85
N LEU A 73 -18.46 -11.98 -3.30
CA LEU A 73 -19.00 -10.75 -3.89
C LEU A 73 -17.92 -9.86 -4.53
N LEU A 74 -16.65 -10.22 -4.39
CA LEU A 74 -15.52 -9.41 -4.86
C LEU A 74 -15.06 -9.76 -6.27
N SER A 75 -15.49 -10.90 -6.84
CA SER A 75 -15.05 -11.29 -8.19
C SER A 75 -15.37 -10.21 -9.22
N ASN A 76 -14.39 -9.90 -10.07
CA ASN A 76 -14.44 -8.87 -11.12
C ASN A 76 -14.53 -7.43 -10.61
N LYS A 77 -14.35 -7.20 -9.31
CA LYS A 77 -14.23 -5.86 -8.75
C LYS A 77 -12.80 -5.37 -8.80
N GLU A 78 -12.63 -4.05 -8.86
CA GLU A 78 -11.33 -3.39 -8.80
C GLU A 78 -11.23 -2.52 -7.55
N LEU A 79 -10.18 -2.76 -6.75
CA LEU A 79 -9.82 -1.92 -5.61
C LEU A 79 -8.70 -0.97 -6.01
N ARG A 80 -8.94 0.31 -5.82
CA ARG A 80 -7.98 1.38 -6.05
C ARG A 80 -7.55 1.98 -4.73
N VAL A 81 -6.25 2.09 -4.53
CA VAL A 81 -5.65 2.78 -3.37
C VAL A 81 -4.71 3.86 -3.89
N ILE A 82 -4.96 5.09 -3.48
CA ILE A 82 -4.12 6.24 -3.79
C ILE A 82 -3.60 6.77 -2.46
N SER A 83 -2.29 6.87 -2.32
CA SER A 83 -1.67 7.39 -1.10
C SER A 83 -0.62 8.41 -1.46
N THR A 84 -0.60 9.55 -0.77
CA THR A 84 0.52 10.47 -0.79
C THR A 84 1.29 10.28 0.50
N VAL A 85 2.58 9.94 0.41
CA VAL A 85 3.45 9.75 1.57
C VAL A 85 4.52 10.83 1.55
N THR A 86 4.67 11.54 2.66
CA THR A 86 5.65 12.63 2.82
C THR A 86 6.71 12.17 3.81
N ASP A 87 7.98 12.21 3.40
CA ASP A 87 9.10 12.03 4.34
C ASP A 87 9.35 13.35 5.07
N THR A 88 9.12 13.35 6.38
CA THR A 88 9.36 14.49 7.28
C THR A 88 10.53 14.23 8.23
N SER A 89 11.21 13.09 8.07
CA SER A 89 12.38 12.75 8.86
C SER A 89 13.57 13.63 8.47
N GLN A 90 14.40 13.98 9.45
CA GLN A 90 15.70 14.60 9.18
C GLN A 90 16.80 13.54 8.97
N ASP A 91 16.50 12.28 9.28
CA ASP A 91 17.44 11.17 9.33
C ASP A 91 17.14 10.08 8.28
N SER A 92 16.09 10.24 7.48
CA SER A 92 15.78 9.40 6.32
C SER A 92 15.50 10.24 5.08
N ASN A 93 15.67 9.60 3.93
CA ASN A 93 15.35 10.16 2.62
C ASN A 93 14.51 9.13 1.83
N TYR A 94 13.54 8.51 2.49
CA TYR A 94 12.87 7.32 1.98
C TYR A 94 11.41 7.31 2.41
N THR A 95 10.53 7.02 1.46
CA THR A 95 9.10 6.80 1.67
C THR A 95 8.75 5.34 1.42
N GLU A 96 7.85 4.78 2.23
CA GLU A 96 7.42 3.39 2.09
C GLU A 96 5.92 3.23 2.39
N MET A 97 5.29 2.39 1.60
CA MET A 97 3.93 1.93 1.80
C MET A 97 3.87 0.41 1.64
N ILE A 98 3.40 -0.27 2.67
CA ILE A 98 3.18 -1.72 2.67
C ILE A 98 1.68 -1.96 2.62
N LEU A 99 1.24 -2.72 1.62
CA LEU A 99 -0.15 -3.08 1.42
C LEU A 99 -0.36 -4.57 1.68
N ARG A 100 -1.30 -4.90 2.56
CA ARG A 100 -1.58 -6.28 2.97
C ARG A 100 -3.02 -6.65 2.71
N LEU A 101 -3.22 -7.76 2.00
CA LEU A 101 -4.53 -8.33 1.67
C LEU A 101 -4.70 -9.69 2.35
N ARG A 102 -5.82 -9.84 3.06
CA ARG A 102 -6.19 -11.04 3.80
C ARG A 102 -7.58 -11.51 3.40
N GLY A 103 -7.88 -12.77 3.74
CA GLY A 103 -9.21 -13.34 3.57
C GLY A 103 -9.45 -14.01 2.22
N GLY A 104 -8.72 -13.65 1.16
CA GLY A 104 -8.76 -14.36 -0.12
C GLY A 104 -8.11 -15.74 -0.08
N VAL A 105 -7.72 -16.27 -1.23
CA VAL A 105 -7.10 -17.61 -1.32
C VAL A 105 -5.76 -17.66 -0.61
N VAL A 106 -4.96 -16.61 -0.71
CA VAL A 106 -3.65 -16.49 -0.05
C VAL A 106 -3.47 -15.09 0.50
N PHE A 107 -2.81 -14.98 1.66
CA PHE A 107 -2.29 -13.70 2.13
C PHE A 107 -1.31 -13.10 1.12
N ARG A 108 -1.42 -11.80 0.87
CA ARG A 108 -0.48 -11.06 0.03
C ARG A 108 0.00 -9.81 0.74
N GLU A 109 1.29 -9.55 0.61
CA GLU A 109 1.96 -8.35 1.07
C GLU A 109 2.72 -7.75 -0.12
N TYR A 110 2.56 -6.45 -0.32
CA TYR A 110 3.25 -5.69 -1.35
C TYR A 110 3.97 -4.53 -0.70
N VAL A 111 5.29 -4.48 -0.84
CA VAL A 111 6.11 -3.36 -0.37
C VAL A 111 6.36 -2.42 -1.56
N LEU A 112 5.97 -1.17 -1.41
CA LEU A 112 6.19 -0.08 -2.35
C LEU A 112 7.06 0.96 -1.68
N SER A 113 8.00 1.54 -2.43
CA SER A 113 8.89 2.55 -1.86
C SER A 113 9.58 3.44 -2.87
N LYS A 114 10.07 4.58 -2.39
CA LYS A 114 10.86 5.53 -3.17
C LYS A 114 11.81 6.31 -2.26
N THR A 115 13.06 6.43 -2.68
CA THR A 115 14.02 7.40 -2.12
C THR A 115 13.67 8.80 -2.62
N VAL A 116 13.67 9.77 -1.72
CA VAL A 116 13.43 11.19 -1.98
C VAL A 116 14.74 11.97 -1.88
N ASP A 117 14.83 13.07 -2.61
CA ASP A 117 16.05 13.89 -2.66
C ASP A 117 15.98 15.07 -1.69
N GLU A 118 14.77 15.52 -1.35
CA GLU A 118 14.52 16.66 -0.48
C GLU A 118 13.75 16.28 0.79
N ASN A 119 14.12 16.88 1.92
CA ASN A 119 13.34 16.75 3.15
C ASN A 119 11.96 17.41 2.96
N GLY A 120 10.89 16.69 3.32
CA GLY A 120 9.52 17.12 3.07
C GLY A 120 8.98 16.74 1.70
N GLU A 121 9.75 16.05 0.86
CA GLU A 121 9.25 15.58 -0.44
C GLU A 121 8.09 14.59 -0.24
N SER A 122 7.05 14.75 -1.07
CA SER A 122 5.87 13.91 -1.07
C SER A 122 5.84 13.04 -2.32
N VAL A 123 5.57 11.75 -2.11
CA VAL A 123 5.55 10.74 -3.16
C VAL A 123 4.14 10.18 -3.30
N PRO A 124 3.53 10.24 -4.49
CA PRO A 124 2.28 9.56 -4.76
C PRO A 124 2.51 8.07 -5.02
N TYR A 125 1.66 7.25 -4.43
CA TYR A 125 1.57 5.81 -4.60
C TYR A 125 0.20 5.44 -5.19
N LEU A 126 0.19 4.54 -6.16
CA LEU A 126 -1.02 4.03 -6.80
C LEU A 126 -1.02 2.50 -6.80
N CYS A 127 -2.02 1.91 -6.19
CA CYS A 127 -2.26 0.47 -6.25
C CYS A 127 -3.61 0.19 -6.92
N ILE A 128 -3.61 -0.68 -7.92
CA ILE A 128 -4.78 -1.26 -8.56
C ILE A 128 -4.75 -2.76 -8.31
N ILE A 129 -5.79 -3.26 -7.66
CA ILE A 129 -5.95 -4.67 -7.33
C ILE A 129 -7.24 -5.17 -7.96
N LYS A 130 -7.11 -6.07 -8.93
CA LYS A 130 -8.24 -6.73 -9.59
C LYS A 130 -8.54 -8.03 -8.86
N PHE A 131 -9.78 -8.19 -8.41
CA PHE A 131 -10.20 -9.42 -7.76
C PHE A 131 -10.65 -10.45 -8.80
N TYR A 132 -10.02 -11.62 -8.79
CA TYR A 132 -10.35 -12.71 -9.69
C TYR A 132 -10.73 -13.95 -8.92
N LYS A 133 -11.79 -14.63 -9.37
CA LYS A 133 -12.22 -15.88 -8.77
C LYS A 133 -11.29 -17.03 -9.20
N ALA A 134 -10.68 -17.67 -8.20
CA ALA A 134 -9.80 -18.83 -8.41
C ALA A 134 -10.57 -20.06 -8.90
#